data_AF-A0A354H2H6-F1
#
_entry.id   AF-A0A354H2H6-F1
#
_cell.length_a   1.000
_cell.length_b   1.000
_cell.length_c   1.000
_cell.angle_alpha   90.00
_cell.angle_beta   90.00
_cell.angle_gamma   90.00
#
_symmetry.space_group_name_H-M   'P 1'
#
loop_
_entity.id
_entity.type
_entity.pdbx_description
1 polymer ?
#
loop_
_entity_poly.entity_id
_entity_poly.type
_entity_poly.pdbx_seq_one_letter_code
_entity_poly.pdbx_strand_id
1 'polypeptide(L)'
;MDIIYIIDFDGNFIDANTNALNRFGYTRKELPSLNVASLMDKDQLPFALKIIQEIKKYGVQRDLLEIKLRHKDGTPIYIESKGSAVISNGKAIAIQSIARDITERKAVEKKLLESEKYFKEITENSSDIILITDKNGNIKYCSRSIERFSGYTPEELIGKSGFTFIHPDDLERAVNDYSVAILSQDTSIPNGFRMIHKDGSEHYLEGLGKNL
;
A
#
# COMPACT_ATOMS: atom_id res chain seq x y z
N MET A 1 -0.87 16.22 -16.76
CA MET A 1 0.03 16.92 -17.71
C MET A 1 1.45 16.78 -17.20
N ASP A 2 2.44 16.69 -18.08
CA ASP A 2 3.79 16.34 -17.68
C ASP A 2 4.51 17.51 -16.98
N ILE A 3 5.25 17.18 -15.93
CA ILE A 3 6.15 18.07 -15.20
C ILE A 3 7.46 18.06 -15.97
N ILE A 4 7.92 19.22 -16.44
CA ILE A 4 9.17 19.32 -17.20
C ILE A 4 10.04 20.39 -16.55
N TYR A 5 11.30 20.07 -16.31
CA TYR A 5 12.27 20.99 -15.77
C TYR A 5 13.67 20.72 -16.31
N ILE A 6 14.52 21.73 -16.27
CA ILE A 6 15.91 21.69 -16.69
C ILE A 6 16.76 22.16 -15.53
N ILE A 7 17.79 21.39 -15.20
CA ILE A 7 18.78 21.71 -14.17
C ILE A 7 20.20 21.70 -14.76
N ASP A 8 21.12 22.43 -14.14
CA ASP A 8 22.55 22.25 -14.40
C ASP A 8 23.09 20.98 -13.68
N PHE A 9 24.39 20.70 -13.83
CA PHE A 9 25.04 19.55 -13.18
C PHE A 9 25.31 19.74 -11.68
N ASP A 10 25.10 20.93 -11.14
CA ASP A 10 25.15 21.21 -9.71
C ASP A 10 23.74 21.13 -9.07
N GLY A 11 22.71 20.89 -9.90
CA GLY A 11 21.32 20.72 -9.49
C GLY A 11 20.51 22.02 -9.43
N ASN A 12 21.05 23.14 -9.90
CA ASN A 12 20.33 24.41 -9.92
C ASN A 12 19.32 24.42 -11.07
N PHE A 13 18.11 24.93 -10.83
CA PHE A 13 17.10 25.02 -11.87
C PHE A 13 17.44 26.10 -12.89
N ILE A 14 17.44 25.73 -14.17
CA ILE A 14 17.59 26.61 -15.32
C ILE A 14 16.21 27.03 -15.83
N ASP A 15 15.31 26.06 -16.02
CA ASP A 15 13.95 26.30 -16.54
C ASP A 15 12.96 25.24 -16.03
N ALA A 16 11.68 25.55 -16.05
CA ALA A 16 10.60 24.66 -15.62
C ALA A 16 9.27 25.07 -16.28
N ASN A 17 8.52 24.12 -16.81
CA ASN A 17 7.20 24.41 -17.37
C ASN A 17 6.20 24.82 -16.27
N THR A 18 5.07 25.41 -16.67
CA THR A 18 4.04 25.87 -15.74
C THR A 18 3.53 24.76 -14.82
N ASN A 19 3.45 23.52 -15.31
CA ASN A 19 3.03 22.38 -14.49
C ASN A 19 4.04 22.08 -13.37
N ALA A 20 5.34 22.12 -13.65
CA ALA A 20 6.38 21.95 -12.65
C ALA A 20 6.35 23.07 -11.61
N LEU A 21 6.25 24.32 -12.05
CA LEU A 21 6.15 25.49 -11.17
C LEU A 21 4.93 25.38 -10.23
N ASN A 22 3.75 25.14 -10.80
CA ASN A 22 2.52 24.96 -10.04
C ASN A 22 2.63 23.77 -9.09
N ARG A 23 3.19 22.65 -9.55
CA ARG A 23 3.23 21.44 -8.74
C ARG A 23 4.19 21.56 -7.57
N PHE A 24 5.33 22.22 -7.76
CA PHE A 24 6.34 22.43 -6.71
C PHE A 24 6.05 23.65 -5.83
N GLY A 25 5.15 24.54 -6.25
CA GLY A 25 4.72 25.70 -5.48
C GLY A 25 5.60 26.93 -5.65
N TYR A 26 6.42 26.95 -6.70
CA TYR A 26 7.38 28.02 -6.94
C TYR A 26 6.98 28.84 -8.15
N THR A 27 7.31 30.13 -8.11
CA THR A 27 7.15 31.02 -9.26
C THR A 27 8.38 30.98 -10.15
N ARG A 28 8.21 31.37 -11.42
CA ARG A 28 9.32 31.47 -12.37
C ARG A 28 10.44 32.42 -11.92
N LYS A 29 10.11 33.44 -11.11
CA LYS A 29 11.08 34.40 -10.56
C LYS A 29 11.97 33.78 -9.48
N GLU A 30 11.47 32.77 -8.77
CA GLU A 30 12.20 32.09 -7.70
C GLU A 30 13.12 30.99 -8.24
N LEU A 31 12.82 30.48 -9.44
CA LEU A 31 13.51 29.35 -10.05
C LEU A 31 15.05 29.48 -10.07
N PRO A 32 15.67 30.63 -10.41
CA PRO A 32 17.13 30.75 -10.44
C PRO A 32 17.81 30.61 -9.06
N SER A 33 17.05 30.70 -7.97
CA SER A 33 17.55 30.52 -6.60
C SER A 33 17.31 29.11 -6.06
N LEU A 34 16.68 28.23 -6.84
CA LEU A 34 16.34 26.88 -6.42
C LEU A 34 17.41 25.88 -6.84
N ASN A 35 17.72 24.98 -5.92
CA ASN A 35 18.50 23.78 -6.19
C ASN A 35 17.63 22.56 -5.88
N VAL A 36 17.70 21.53 -6.71
CA VAL A 36 16.92 20.30 -6.52
C VAL A 36 17.13 19.66 -5.15
N ALA A 37 18.33 19.81 -4.56
CA ALA A 37 18.67 19.34 -3.22
C ALA A 37 17.81 19.99 -2.12
N SER A 38 17.38 21.25 -2.30
CA SER A 38 16.54 21.93 -1.30
C SER A 38 15.09 21.46 -1.33
N LEU A 39 14.67 20.75 -2.37
CA LEU A 39 13.33 20.19 -2.51
C LEU A 39 13.25 18.74 -2.02
N MET A 40 14.34 18.06 -1.67
CA MET A 40 14.32 16.64 -1.29
C MET A 40 14.80 16.39 0.15
N ASP A 41 14.50 15.20 0.66
CA ASP A 41 15.00 14.77 1.96
C ASP A 41 16.50 14.40 1.84
N LYS A 42 17.26 14.59 2.93
CA LYS A 42 18.75 14.47 2.90
C LYS A 42 19.24 13.07 2.52
N ASP A 43 18.48 12.05 2.84
CA ASP A 43 18.72 10.65 2.50
C ASP A 43 18.64 10.38 0.98
N GLN A 44 17.96 11.24 0.23
CA GLN A 44 17.85 11.13 -1.23
C GLN A 44 19.00 11.81 -1.99
N LEU A 45 19.79 12.67 -1.32
CA LEU A 45 20.87 13.44 -1.96
C LEU A 45 21.96 12.55 -2.60
N PRO A 46 22.48 11.50 -1.95
CA PRO A 46 23.50 10.65 -2.56
C PRO A 46 23.00 9.99 -3.85
N PHE A 47 21.71 9.66 -3.87
CA PHE A 47 21.07 9.05 -5.02
C PHE A 47 20.88 10.05 -6.16
N ALA A 48 20.40 11.26 -5.87
CA ALA A 48 20.27 12.33 -6.87
C ALA A 48 21.63 12.66 -7.54
N LEU A 49 22.69 12.76 -6.74
CA LEU A 49 24.06 13.00 -7.25
C LEU A 49 24.53 11.89 -8.18
N LYS A 50 24.25 10.62 -7.83
CA LYS A 50 24.58 9.48 -8.70
C LYS A 50 23.88 9.58 -10.05
N ILE A 51 22.60 9.96 -10.07
CA ILE A 51 21.83 10.09 -11.33
C ILE A 51 22.36 11.24 -12.19
N ILE A 52 22.68 12.38 -11.60
CA ILE A 52 23.32 13.49 -12.32
C ILE A 52 24.63 13.03 -12.97
N GLN A 53 25.47 12.28 -12.24
CA GLN A 53 26.72 11.74 -12.77
C GLN A 53 26.50 10.71 -13.89
N GLU A 54 25.50 9.83 -13.76
CA GLU A 54 25.14 8.86 -14.78
C GLU A 54 24.66 9.55 -16.06
N ILE A 55 23.77 10.53 -15.96
CA ILE A 55 23.31 11.31 -17.11
C ILE A 55 24.47 12.08 -17.75
N LYS A 56 25.37 12.66 -16.94
CA LYS A 56 26.56 13.34 -17.45
C LYS A 56 27.49 12.41 -18.24
N LYS A 57 27.61 11.15 -17.81
CA LYS A 57 28.49 10.15 -18.43
C LYS A 57 27.86 9.44 -19.64
N TYR A 58 26.58 9.09 -19.55
CA TYR A 58 25.90 8.23 -20.53
C TYR A 58 24.85 8.98 -21.38
N GLY A 59 24.58 10.25 -21.05
CA GLY A 59 23.61 11.09 -21.75
C GLY A 59 22.15 10.86 -21.35
N VAL A 60 21.82 9.72 -20.72
CA VAL A 60 20.44 9.38 -20.34
C VAL A 60 20.39 8.66 -19.00
N GLN A 61 19.29 8.90 -18.28
CA GLN A 61 18.93 8.11 -17.11
C GLN A 61 18.45 6.72 -17.54
N ARG A 62 18.99 5.68 -16.92
CA ARG A 62 18.65 4.28 -17.25
C ARG A 62 17.28 3.91 -16.72
N ASP A 63 17.10 4.06 -15.41
CA ASP A 63 15.91 3.59 -14.70
C ASP A 63 14.92 4.73 -14.46
N LEU A 64 13.63 4.41 -14.40
CA LEU A 64 12.61 5.35 -13.98
C LEU A 64 12.60 5.43 -12.46
N LEU A 65 12.57 6.64 -11.90
CA LEU A 65 12.79 6.83 -10.46
C LEU A 65 11.65 7.55 -9.78
N GLU A 66 11.18 6.96 -8.69
CA GLU A 66 10.30 7.63 -7.74
C GLU A 66 11.13 8.50 -6.80
N ILE A 67 10.88 9.81 -6.84
CA ILE A 67 11.54 10.81 -6.02
C ILE A 67 10.46 11.48 -5.18
N LYS A 68 10.78 11.65 -3.90
CA LYS A 68 9.97 12.42 -2.98
C LYS A 68 10.55 13.82 -2.92
N LEU A 69 9.73 14.79 -3.25
CA LEU A 69 10.03 16.20 -3.15
C LEU A 69 9.14 16.85 -2.09
N ARG A 70 9.48 18.09 -1.76
CA ARG A 70 8.77 18.94 -0.83
C ARG A 70 8.26 20.14 -1.60
N HIS A 71 6.94 20.30 -1.59
CA HIS A 71 6.29 21.51 -2.04
C HIS A 71 6.77 22.71 -1.21
N LYS A 72 6.67 23.93 -1.74
CA LYS A 72 7.04 25.15 -1.02
C LYS A 72 6.35 25.31 0.34
N ASP A 73 5.11 24.82 0.50
CA ASP A 73 4.38 24.84 1.77
C ASP A 73 4.77 23.70 2.76
N GLY A 74 5.69 22.82 2.37
CA GLY A 74 6.16 21.70 3.17
C GLY A 74 5.45 20.37 2.90
N THR A 75 4.37 20.33 2.12
CA THR A 75 3.66 19.08 1.78
C THR A 75 4.51 18.18 0.89
N PRO A 76 4.41 16.84 1.04
CA PRO A 76 5.16 15.91 0.22
C PRO A 76 4.58 15.82 -1.20
N ILE A 77 5.47 15.77 -2.17
CA ILE A 77 5.17 15.52 -3.59
C ILE A 77 5.91 14.25 -3.97
N TYR A 78 5.26 13.34 -4.68
CA TYR A 78 5.93 12.19 -5.25
C TYR A 78 5.92 12.32 -6.76
N ILE A 79 7.10 12.25 -7.36
CA ILE A 79 7.25 12.27 -8.81
C ILE A 79 7.96 11.01 -9.28
N GLU A 80 7.59 10.55 -10.45
CA GLU A 80 8.27 9.51 -11.20
C GLU A 80 8.99 10.19 -12.36
N SER A 81 10.33 10.22 -12.37
CA SER A 81 11.11 11.09 -13.25
C SER A 81 12.16 10.34 -14.08
N LYS A 82 12.34 10.82 -15.31
CA LYS A 82 13.42 10.43 -16.21
C LYS A 82 14.11 11.67 -16.79
N GLY A 83 15.42 11.69 -16.77
CA GLY A 83 16.25 12.76 -17.30
C GLY A 83 17.15 12.35 -18.47
N SER A 84 17.50 13.33 -19.29
CA SER A 84 18.52 13.23 -20.34
C SER A 84 19.39 14.48 -20.38
N ALA A 85 20.62 14.32 -20.85
CA ALA A 85 21.55 15.42 -21.02
C ALA A 85 21.11 16.29 -22.21
N VAL A 86 21.09 17.60 -22.00
CA VAL A 86 21.00 18.59 -23.07
C VAL A 86 22.40 18.81 -23.61
N ILE A 87 22.60 18.56 -24.90
CA ILE A 87 23.90 18.66 -25.57
C ILE A 87 23.93 19.92 -26.44
N SER A 88 24.98 20.73 -26.29
CA SER A 88 25.27 21.86 -27.16
C SER A 88 26.74 21.83 -27.56
N ASN A 89 27.03 21.99 -28.85
CA ASN A 89 28.39 21.93 -29.42
C ASN A 89 29.18 20.67 -28.98
N GLY A 90 28.52 19.51 -28.93
CA GLY A 90 29.13 18.24 -28.53
C GLY A 90 29.41 18.08 -27.04
N LYS A 91 29.03 19.05 -26.20
CA LYS A 91 29.19 19.01 -24.75
C LYS A 91 27.84 18.96 -24.05
N ALA A 92 27.71 18.12 -23.03
CA ALA A 92 26.55 18.13 -22.15
C ALA A 92 26.59 19.41 -21.29
N ILE A 93 25.51 20.20 -21.32
CA ILE A 93 25.42 21.51 -20.65
C ILE A 93 24.38 21.57 -19.54
N ALA A 94 23.37 20.69 -19.57
CA ALA A 94 22.29 20.64 -18.60
C ALA A 94 21.62 19.26 -18.62
N ILE A 95 20.66 19.05 -17.73
CA ILE A 95 19.80 17.87 -17.69
C ILE A 95 18.36 18.35 -17.87
N GLN A 96 17.67 17.83 -18.87
CA GLN A 96 16.22 17.98 -19.02
C GLN A 96 15.56 16.75 -18.41
N SER A 97 14.60 16.98 -17.52
CA SER A 97 13.82 15.95 -16.86
C SER A 97 12.35 16.07 -17.21
N ILE A 98 11.73 14.94 -17.48
CA ILE A 98 10.29 14.78 -17.56
C ILE A 98 9.86 13.96 -16.35
N ALA A 99 8.77 14.37 -15.72
CA ALA A 99 8.26 13.72 -14.54
C ALA A 99 6.73 13.60 -14.57
N ARG A 100 6.24 12.51 -14.00
CA ARG A 100 4.84 12.25 -13.73
C ARG A 100 4.59 12.45 -12.25
N ASP A 101 3.52 13.16 -11.90
CA ASP A 101 3.05 13.22 -10.53
C ASP A 101 2.41 11.88 -10.14
N ILE A 102 2.90 11.28 -9.07
CA ILE A 102 2.39 10.02 -8.49
C ILE A 102 1.95 10.23 -7.04
N THR A 103 1.72 11.47 -6.61
CA THR A 103 1.36 11.80 -5.23
C THR A 103 0.04 11.19 -4.82
N GLU A 104 -0.98 11.26 -5.69
CA GLU A 104 -2.28 10.65 -5.43
C GLU A 104 -2.18 9.13 -5.32
N ARG A 105 -1.44 8.49 -6.24
CA ARG A 105 -1.13 7.05 -6.19
C ARG A 105 -0.52 6.67 -4.84
N LYS A 106 0.52 7.40 -4.41
CA LYS A 106 1.19 7.16 -3.12
C LYS A 106 0.30 7.42 -1.92
N ALA A 107 -0.59 8.40 -1.98
CA ALA A 107 -1.55 8.67 -0.91
C ALA A 107 -2.56 7.51 -0.76
N VAL A 108 -3.04 6.96 -1.88
CA VAL A 108 -3.94 5.80 -1.88
C VAL A 108 -3.24 4.54 -1.37
N GLU A 109 -2.03 4.25 -1.89
CA GLU A 109 -1.21 3.12 -1.41
C GLU A 109 -0.94 3.20 0.09
N LYS A 110 -0.57 4.39 0.59
CA LYS A 110 -0.32 4.61 2.02
C LYS A 110 -1.58 4.39 2.85
N LYS A 111 -2.73 4.95 2.42
CA LYS A 111 -4.00 4.80 3.14
C LYS A 111 -4.45 3.34 3.19
N LEU A 112 -4.26 2.59 2.09
CA LEU A 112 -4.55 1.16 2.06
C LEU A 112 -3.68 0.41 3.07
N LEU A 113 -2.37 0.63 3.04
CA LEU A 113 -1.43 -0.01 3.98
C LEU A 113 -1.74 0.33 5.44
N GLU A 114 -2.06 1.59 5.74
CA GLU A 114 -2.46 2.02 7.08
C GLU A 114 -3.77 1.35 7.52
N SER A 115 -4.74 1.21 6.60
CA SER A 115 -5.99 0.51 6.88
C SER A 115 -5.79 -0.99 7.13
N GLU A 116 -4.95 -1.65 6.33
CA GLU A 116 -4.61 -3.08 6.51
C GLU A 116 -3.89 -3.30 7.84
N LYS A 117 -2.93 -2.43 8.17
CA LYS A 117 -2.22 -2.49 9.46
C LYS A 117 -3.19 -2.27 10.63
N TYR A 118 -4.06 -1.27 10.55
CA TYR A 118 -5.04 -0.98 11.59
C TYR A 118 -6.04 -2.14 11.77
N PHE A 119 -6.54 -2.72 10.67
CA PHE A 119 -7.39 -3.91 10.72
C PHE A 119 -6.66 -5.08 11.39
N LYS A 120 -5.41 -5.35 11.00
CA LYS A 120 -4.58 -6.39 11.61
C LYS A 120 -4.41 -6.16 13.12
N GLU A 121 -4.08 -4.94 13.54
CA GLU A 121 -3.91 -4.60 14.95
C GLU A 121 -5.19 -4.79 15.76
N ILE A 122 -6.36 -4.40 15.24
CA ILE A 122 -7.65 -4.62 15.93
C ILE A 122 -7.95 -6.11 16.06
N THR A 123 -7.85 -6.84 14.95
CA THR A 123 -8.26 -8.23 14.90
C THR A 123 -7.30 -9.17 15.64
N GLU A 124 -6.00 -8.88 15.67
CA GLU A 124 -5.02 -9.69 16.41
C GLU A 124 -5.06 -9.46 17.92
N ASN A 125 -5.44 -8.25 18.37
CA ASN A 125 -5.56 -7.94 19.79
C ASN A 125 -6.97 -8.19 20.36
N SER A 126 -7.97 -8.44 19.51
CA SER A 126 -9.29 -8.82 19.98
C SER A 126 -9.28 -10.19 20.67
N SER A 127 -10.14 -10.34 21.68
CA SER A 127 -10.45 -11.67 22.24
C SER A 127 -11.41 -12.44 21.34
N ASP A 128 -12.23 -11.73 20.58
CA ASP A 128 -13.18 -12.33 19.65
C ASP A 128 -12.48 -12.96 18.46
N ILE A 129 -13.07 -14.03 17.95
CA ILE A 129 -12.61 -14.72 16.74
C ILE A 129 -13.35 -14.12 15.55
N ILE A 130 -12.57 -13.62 14.60
CA ILE A 130 -13.07 -13.13 13.32
C ILE A 130 -12.68 -14.15 12.26
N LEU A 131 -13.67 -14.68 11.55
CA LEU A 131 -13.47 -15.68 10.51
C LEU A 131 -14.22 -15.24 9.25
N ILE A 132 -13.54 -15.28 8.11
CA ILE A 132 -14.12 -14.98 6.78
C ILE A 132 -13.98 -16.24 5.94
N THR A 133 -15.05 -16.65 5.27
CA THR A 133 -15.04 -17.78 4.34
C THR A 133 -15.41 -17.33 2.93
N ASP A 134 -15.11 -18.16 1.92
CA ASP A 134 -15.87 -18.09 0.67
C ASP A 134 -17.27 -18.69 0.84
N LYS A 135 -18.10 -18.59 -0.19
CA LYS A 135 -19.48 -19.12 -0.24
C LYS A 135 -19.62 -20.63 -0.01
N ASN A 136 -18.53 -21.39 -0.08
CA ASN A 136 -18.52 -22.83 0.16
C ASN A 136 -18.08 -23.17 1.60
N GLY A 137 -17.89 -22.15 2.45
CA GLY A 137 -17.41 -22.32 3.83
C GLY A 137 -15.90 -22.56 3.93
N ASN A 138 -15.11 -22.38 2.86
CA ASN A 138 -13.65 -22.48 2.98
C ASN A 138 -13.09 -21.21 3.61
N ILE A 139 -12.29 -21.38 4.66
CA ILE A 139 -11.71 -20.28 5.43
C ILE A 139 -10.73 -19.49 4.56
N LYS A 140 -10.97 -18.17 4.43
CA LYS A 140 -10.10 -17.21 3.71
C LYS A 140 -9.29 -16.34 4.66
N TYR A 141 -9.83 -16.09 5.84
CA TYR A 141 -9.16 -15.33 6.89
C TYR A 141 -9.63 -15.84 8.25
N CYS A 142 -8.72 -15.85 9.22
CA CYS A 142 -9.04 -16.10 10.61
C CYS A 142 -8.11 -15.26 11.49
N SER A 143 -8.67 -14.53 12.46
CA SER A 143 -7.88 -13.77 13.42
C SER A 143 -7.06 -14.70 14.31
N ARG A 144 -5.89 -14.22 14.75
CA ARG A 144 -4.97 -15.01 15.59
C ARG A 144 -5.57 -15.47 16.92
N SER A 145 -6.61 -14.80 17.41
CA SER A 145 -7.37 -15.20 18.60
C SER A 145 -7.90 -16.64 18.53
N ILE A 146 -8.13 -17.20 17.34
CA ILE A 146 -8.56 -18.59 17.15
C ILE A 146 -7.58 -19.61 17.73
N GLU A 147 -6.29 -19.30 17.77
CA GLU A 147 -5.25 -20.22 18.24
C GLU A 147 -5.43 -20.49 19.73
N ARG A 148 -5.76 -19.46 20.51
CA ARG A 148 -6.03 -19.57 21.95
C ARG A 148 -7.26 -20.42 22.25
N PHE A 149 -8.23 -20.42 21.34
CA PHE A 149 -9.50 -21.12 21.53
C PHE A 149 -9.50 -22.53 20.96
N SER A 150 -8.87 -22.76 19.81
CA SER A 150 -8.98 -23.99 19.03
C SER A 150 -7.70 -24.83 18.99
N GLY A 151 -6.57 -24.25 19.41
CA GLY A 151 -5.25 -24.87 19.30
C GLY A 151 -4.68 -24.91 17.88
N TYR A 152 -5.47 -24.51 16.87
CA TYR A 152 -5.04 -24.40 15.49
C TYR A 152 -4.53 -22.99 15.19
N THR A 153 -3.40 -22.92 14.49
CA THR A 153 -2.91 -21.66 13.93
C THR A 153 -3.78 -21.24 12.73
N PRO A 154 -3.89 -19.93 12.43
CA PRO A 154 -4.58 -19.47 11.22
C PRO A 154 -4.08 -20.17 9.95
N GLU A 155 -2.78 -20.42 9.84
CA GLU A 155 -2.13 -21.10 8.72
C GLU A 155 -2.62 -22.54 8.54
N GLU A 156 -2.99 -23.22 9.63
CA GLU A 156 -3.55 -24.57 9.58
C GLU A 156 -5.02 -24.61 9.18
N LEU A 157 -5.73 -23.49 9.34
CA LEU A 157 -7.17 -23.38 9.06
C LEU A 157 -7.47 -22.81 7.67
N ILE A 158 -6.70 -21.81 7.23
CA ILE A 158 -6.91 -21.13 5.95
C ILE A 158 -6.85 -22.15 4.80
N GLY A 159 -7.85 -22.09 3.92
CA GLY A 159 -8.02 -23.00 2.79
C GLY A 159 -8.81 -24.28 3.10
N LYS A 160 -9.04 -24.62 4.38
CA LYS A 160 -9.90 -25.75 4.76
C LYS A 160 -11.35 -25.32 4.90
N SER A 161 -12.25 -26.28 4.79
CA SER A 161 -13.68 -26.08 5.10
C SER A 161 -13.86 -25.90 6.61
N GLY A 162 -14.50 -24.81 7.03
CA GLY A 162 -14.82 -24.58 8.43
C GLY A 162 -15.69 -25.69 9.04
N PHE A 163 -16.52 -26.33 8.21
CA PHE A 163 -17.39 -27.43 8.61
C PHE A 163 -16.63 -28.67 9.11
N THR A 164 -15.37 -28.86 8.69
CA THR A 164 -14.54 -29.99 9.13
C THR A 164 -14.20 -29.94 10.62
N PHE A 165 -14.30 -28.76 11.24
CA PHE A 165 -13.98 -28.57 12.65
C PHE A 165 -15.21 -28.54 13.55
N ILE A 166 -16.41 -28.69 13.00
CA ILE A 166 -17.67 -28.68 13.77
C ILE A 166 -17.96 -30.09 14.27
N HIS A 167 -18.45 -30.20 15.51
CA HIS A 167 -18.91 -31.46 16.07
C HIS A 167 -20.01 -32.09 15.18
N PRO A 168 -20.00 -33.40 14.90
CA PRO A 168 -20.93 -34.04 13.97
C PRO A 168 -22.42 -33.74 14.24
N ASP A 169 -22.83 -33.78 15.51
CA ASP A 169 -24.22 -33.49 15.91
C ASP A 169 -24.69 -32.05 15.60
N ASP A 170 -23.74 -31.11 15.50
CA ASP A 170 -24.05 -29.70 15.28
C ASP A 170 -23.92 -29.31 13.78
N LEU A 171 -23.34 -30.19 12.95
CA LEU A 171 -22.96 -29.92 11.57
C LEU A 171 -24.15 -29.55 10.68
N GLU A 172 -25.24 -30.33 10.73
CA GLU A 172 -26.42 -30.10 9.89
C GLU A 172 -27.05 -28.72 10.20
N ARG A 173 -27.19 -28.40 11.48
CA ARG A 173 -27.69 -27.09 11.93
C ARG A 173 -26.77 -25.96 11.48
N ALA A 174 -25.47 -26.09 11.71
CA ALA A 174 -24.49 -25.06 11.35
C ALA A 174 -24.45 -24.78 9.83
N VAL A 175 -24.59 -25.82 9.00
CA VAL A 175 -24.68 -25.67 7.52
C VAL A 175 -25.96 -24.96 7.11
N ASN A 176 -27.09 -25.25 7.77
CA ASN A 176 -28.35 -24.56 7.51
C ASN A 176 -28.27 -23.08 7.90
N ASP A 177 -27.79 -22.77 9.11
CA ASP A 177 -27.60 -21.40 9.60
C ASP A 177 -26.66 -20.61 8.67
N TYR A 178 -25.58 -21.25 8.20
CA TYR A 178 -24.65 -20.68 7.24
C TYR A 178 -25.30 -20.40 5.87
N SER A 179 -26.11 -21.33 5.37
CA SER A 179 -26.85 -21.17 4.11
C SER A 179 -27.84 -20.01 4.18
N VAL A 180 -28.54 -19.85 5.32
CA VAL A 180 -29.41 -18.70 5.58
C VAL A 180 -28.60 -17.40 5.62
N ALA A 181 -27.42 -17.39 6.27
CA ALA A 181 -26.57 -16.22 6.36
C ALA A 181 -26.07 -15.73 4.98
N ILE A 182 -25.68 -16.64 4.08
CA ILE A 182 -25.25 -16.27 2.71
C ILE A 182 -26.40 -15.67 1.90
N LEU A 183 -27.62 -16.19 2.05
CA LEU A 183 -28.78 -15.72 1.29
C LEU A 183 -29.35 -14.42 1.85
N SER A 184 -29.03 -14.09 3.10
CA SER A 184 -29.51 -12.89 3.77
C SER A 184 -28.69 -11.67 3.35
N GLN A 185 -29.38 -10.59 2.96
CA GLN A 185 -28.76 -9.28 2.77
C GLN A 185 -28.84 -8.48 4.06
N ASP A 186 -27.73 -7.85 4.41
CA ASP A 186 -27.59 -6.95 5.54
C ASP A 186 -27.96 -7.46 6.94
N THR A 187 -28.24 -8.77 7.07
CA THR A 187 -28.71 -9.38 8.32
C THR A 187 -27.63 -10.29 8.90
N SER A 188 -27.37 -10.13 10.20
CA SER A 188 -26.52 -11.04 10.96
C SER A 188 -27.34 -12.19 11.53
N ILE A 189 -26.92 -13.41 11.25
CA ILE A 189 -27.52 -14.65 11.75
C ILE A 189 -26.68 -15.15 12.93
N PRO A 190 -27.26 -15.29 14.14
CA PRO A 190 -26.61 -15.97 15.25
C PRO A 190 -26.32 -17.41 14.86
N ASN A 191 -25.10 -17.86 15.13
CA ASN A 191 -24.71 -19.25 14.97
C ASN A 191 -23.88 -19.65 16.19
N GLY A 192 -24.14 -20.84 16.71
CA GLY A 192 -23.36 -21.40 17.80
C GLY A 192 -23.25 -22.89 17.66
N PHE A 193 -22.06 -23.43 17.81
CA PHE A 193 -21.75 -24.85 17.59
C PHE A 193 -20.52 -25.26 18.40
N ARG A 194 -20.41 -26.55 18.68
CA ARG A 194 -19.21 -27.14 19.25
C ARG A 194 -18.15 -27.29 18.15
N MET A 195 -16.97 -26.73 18.40
CA MET A 195 -15.77 -26.92 17.61
C MET A 195 -14.90 -28.00 18.25
N ILE A 196 -14.34 -28.88 17.43
CA ILE A 196 -13.33 -29.86 17.84
C ILE A 196 -11.98 -29.17 17.90
N HIS A 197 -11.42 -29.08 19.10
CA HIS A 197 -10.10 -28.54 19.38
C HIS A 197 -8.99 -29.48 18.87
N LYS A 198 -7.79 -28.94 18.65
CA LYS A 198 -6.64 -29.70 18.12
C LYS A 198 -6.20 -30.89 18.99
N ASP A 199 -6.43 -30.83 20.30
CA ASP A 199 -6.16 -31.94 21.23
C ASP A 199 -7.31 -32.96 21.33
N GLY A 200 -8.42 -32.73 20.62
CA GLY A 200 -9.62 -33.57 20.63
C GLY A 200 -10.71 -33.15 21.61
N SER A 201 -10.52 -32.12 22.43
CA SER A 201 -11.57 -31.56 23.28
C SER A 201 -12.65 -30.84 22.47
N GLU A 202 -13.82 -30.62 23.07
CA GLU A 202 -14.93 -29.88 22.47
C GLU A 202 -15.06 -28.50 23.12
N HIS A 203 -14.98 -27.44 22.32
CA HIS A 203 -15.19 -26.07 22.80
C HIS A 203 -16.39 -25.45 22.10
N TYR A 204 -17.26 -24.78 22.86
CA TYR A 204 -18.45 -24.13 22.30
C TYR A 204 -18.11 -22.74 21.75
N LEU A 205 -18.44 -22.49 20.49
CA LEU A 205 -18.37 -21.18 19.87
C LEU A 205 -19.78 -20.65 19.68
N GLU A 206 -19.96 -19.36 19.97
CA GLU A 206 -21.13 -18.59 19.57
C GLU A 206 -20.66 -17.31 18.88
N GLY A 207 -21.45 -16.87 17.89
CA GLY A 207 -21.11 -15.70 17.12
C GLY A 207 -22.23 -15.27 16.19
N LEU A 208 -21.93 -14.26 15.38
CA LEU A 208 -22.84 -13.70 14.39
C LEU A 208 -22.18 -13.85 13.01
N GLY A 209 -22.88 -14.47 12.07
CA GLY A 209 -22.47 -14.56 10.67
C GLY A 209 -23.28 -13.61 9.81
N LYS A 210 -22.64 -12.86 8.91
CA LYS A 210 -23.29 -11.99 7.93
C LYS A 210 -22.60 -12.12 6.59
N ASN A 211 -23.36 -12.04 5.49
CA ASN A 211 -22.81 -11.95 4.15
C ASN A 211 -22.15 -10.56 3.91
N LEU A 212 -20.91 -10.55 3.44
CA LEU A 212 -20.08 -9.35 3.21
C LEU A 212 -20.27 -8.77 1.80
#